data_AF-A0A8D8FJI5-F1
#
_entry.id   AF-A0A8D8FJI5-F1
#
_cell.length_a   1.000
_cell.length_b   1.000
_cell.length_c   1.000
_cell.angle_alpha   90.00
_cell.angle_beta   90.00
_cell.angle_gamma   90.00
#
_symmetry.space_group_name_H-M   'P 1'
#
loop_
_entity.id
_entity.type
_entity.pdbx_description
1 polymer ?
#
loop_
_entity_poly.entity_id
_entity_poly.type
_entity_poly.pdbx_seq_one_letter_code
_entity_poly.pdbx_strand_id
1 'polypeptide(L)'
;NQPYFIPGRTGIVHLFEWKFEDIALECERVLGPAGYGGVQVSPVNEYLVAENRPWWERYQPISFKINSRSGDEQQFSDMIKRCLRVGVRVYVDVVVNHMAAPGATSPLRGTAGSACDPAAREYPAVPFNRSHFHADCMITNYNNATNVRDCAL
;
A
#
# COMPACT_ATOMS: atom_id res chain seq x y z
N ASN A 1 -11.67 -18.96 4.54
CA ASN A 1 -10.73 -18.14 3.74
C ASN A 1 -9.71 -19.05 3.07
N GLN A 2 -9.77 -19.19 1.75
CA GLN A 2 -8.78 -19.93 0.98
C GLN A 2 -7.75 -18.94 0.42
N PRO A 3 -6.44 -19.15 0.59
CA PRO A 3 -5.43 -18.25 0.04
C PRO A 3 -5.30 -18.35 -1.49
N TYR A 4 -5.99 -19.29 -2.15
CA TYR A 4 -5.96 -19.51 -3.60
C TYR A 4 -4.58 -19.87 -4.17
N PHE A 5 -3.72 -20.52 -3.39
CA PHE A 5 -2.45 -21.07 -3.90
C PHE A 5 -2.68 -22.14 -4.98
N ILE A 6 -1.70 -22.28 -5.88
CA ILE A 6 -1.63 -23.46 -6.74
C ILE A 6 -1.36 -24.70 -5.85
N PRO A 7 -1.96 -25.87 -6.12
CA PRO A 7 -1.73 -27.08 -5.34
C PRO A 7 -0.24 -27.40 -5.16
N GLY A 8 0.13 -27.87 -3.97
CA GLY A 8 1.52 -28.19 -3.62
C GLY A 8 2.37 -26.98 -3.20
N ARG A 9 1.78 -25.80 -3.00
CA ARG A 9 2.47 -24.59 -2.53
C ARG A 9 1.97 -24.09 -1.18
N THR A 10 2.86 -23.49 -0.39
CA THR A 10 2.55 -23.00 0.95
C THR A 10 3.31 -21.71 1.27
N GLY A 11 2.87 -20.98 2.31
CA GLY A 11 3.55 -19.78 2.77
C GLY A 11 3.34 -18.54 1.91
N ILE A 12 3.35 -17.39 2.58
CA ILE A 12 3.39 -16.06 1.96
C ILE A 12 4.61 -15.34 2.52
N VAL A 13 5.44 -14.78 1.64
CA VAL A 13 6.59 -13.97 2.05
C VAL A 13 6.23 -12.50 1.95
N HIS A 14 6.46 -11.72 3.00
CA HIS A 14 6.37 -10.27 2.93
C HIS A 14 7.70 -9.69 2.44
N LEU A 15 7.77 -9.31 1.17
CA LEU A 15 8.94 -8.65 0.58
C LEU A 15 8.85 -7.13 0.81
N PHE A 16 9.04 -6.76 2.07
CA PHE A 16 8.87 -5.40 2.58
C PHE A 16 9.80 -4.40 1.89
N GLU A 17 9.23 -3.34 1.30
CA GLU A 17 9.92 -2.27 0.56
C GLU A 17 10.59 -2.67 -0.77
N TRP A 18 10.42 -3.90 -1.24
CA TRP A 18 11.05 -4.34 -2.50
C TRP A 18 10.41 -3.66 -3.72
N LYS A 19 11.22 -3.50 -4.79
CA LYS A 19 10.73 -3.03 -6.09
C LYS A 19 10.05 -4.16 -6.84
N PHE A 20 9.11 -3.81 -7.72
CA PHE A 20 8.36 -4.79 -8.50
C PHE A 20 9.27 -5.66 -9.39
N GLU A 21 10.31 -5.08 -9.98
CA GLU A 21 11.27 -5.84 -10.79
C GLU A 21 12.04 -6.89 -9.96
N ASP A 22 12.48 -6.52 -8.75
CA ASP A 22 13.19 -7.42 -7.84
C ASP A 22 12.27 -8.57 -7.37
N ILE A 23 11.01 -8.27 -7.05
CA ILE A 23 10.01 -9.27 -6.68
C ILE A 23 9.76 -10.24 -7.85
N ALA A 24 9.68 -9.73 -9.09
CA ALA A 24 9.46 -10.57 -10.26
C ALA A 24 10.62 -11.58 -10.45
N LEU A 25 11.86 -11.13 -10.27
CA LEU A 25 13.04 -12.00 -10.32
C LEU A 25 13.05 -13.00 -9.16
N GLU A 26 12.67 -12.58 -7.96
CA GLU A 26 12.61 -13.43 -6.77
C GLU A 26 11.54 -14.52 -6.90
N CYS A 27 10.39 -14.19 -7.49
CA CYS A 27 9.36 -15.16 -7.86
C CYS A 27 9.91 -16.25 -8.78
N GLU A 28 10.63 -15.87 -9.83
CA GLU A 28 11.13 -16.81 -10.84
C GLU A 28 12.30 -17.66 -10.34
N ARG A 29 13.22 -17.05 -9.58
CA ARG A 29 14.49 -17.68 -9.21
C ARG A 29 14.44 -18.44 -7.89
N VAL A 30 13.60 -18.00 -6.95
CA VAL A 30 13.61 -18.50 -5.57
C VAL A 30 12.24 -19.00 -5.15
N LEU A 31 11.23 -18.12 -5.07
CA LEU A 31 9.94 -18.45 -4.47
C LEU A 31 9.19 -19.52 -5.25
N GLY A 32 9.18 -19.38 -6.58
CA GLY A 32 8.59 -20.33 -7.52
C GLY A 32 9.15 -21.74 -7.33
N PRO A 33 10.48 -21.94 -7.53
CA PRO A 33 11.16 -23.23 -7.32
C PRO A 33 11.08 -23.79 -5.90
N ALA A 34 11.11 -22.94 -4.87
CA ALA A 34 11.05 -23.36 -3.47
C ALA A 34 9.62 -23.70 -2.98
N GLY A 35 8.60 -23.59 -3.84
CA GLY A 35 7.23 -24.00 -3.52
C GLY A 35 6.43 -22.97 -2.70
N TYR A 36 6.84 -21.70 -2.69
CA TYR A 36 6.07 -20.64 -2.02
C TYR A 36 4.74 -20.39 -2.73
N GLY A 37 3.69 -20.15 -1.95
CA GLY A 37 2.33 -19.90 -2.41
C GLY A 37 2.08 -18.46 -2.86
N GLY A 38 2.76 -17.50 -2.25
CA GLY A 38 2.69 -16.11 -2.70
C GLY A 38 3.63 -15.14 -2.02
N VAL A 39 3.51 -13.89 -2.44
CA VAL A 39 4.24 -12.73 -1.93
C VAL A 39 3.23 -11.65 -1.51
N GLN A 40 3.44 -11.07 -0.33
CA GLN A 40 2.81 -9.80 0.06
C GLN A 40 3.73 -8.65 -0.35
N VAL A 41 3.18 -7.68 -1.06
CA VAL A 41 3.87 -6.45 -1.46
C VAL A 41 3.47 -5.30 -0.53
N SER A 42 4.40 -4.36 -0.29
CA SER A 42 4.09 -3.09 0.39
C SER A 42 3.05 -2.27 -0.40
N PRO A 43 2.41 -1.24 0.20
CA PRO A 43 1.40 -0.45 -0.48
C PRO A 43 1.86 0.04 -1.86
N VAL A 44 1.02 -0.24 -2.87
CA VAL A 44 1.33 -0.01 -4.30
C VAL A 44 0.74 1.30 -4.82
N ASN A 45 -0.25 1.84 -4.11
CA ASN A 45 -0.90 3.09 -4.47
C ASN A 45 -0.01 4.29 -4.12
N GLU A 46 -0.33 5.43 -4.71
CA GLU A 46 0.34 6.70 -4.44
C GLU A 46 0.15 7.11 -2.97
N TYR A 47 1.27 7.35 -2.31
CA TYR A 47 1.35 7.81 -0.93
C TYR A 47 2.24 9.05 -0.79
N LEU A 48 2.18 9.68 0.38
CA LEU A 48 2.90 10.90 0.73
C LEU A 48 4.42 10.71 0.60
N VAL A 49 5.12 11.70 0.05
CA VAL A 49 6.57 11.76 0.13
C VAL A 49 6.96 12.44 1.45
N ALA A 50 7.39 11.65 2.44
CA ALA A 50 7.82 12.18 3.73
C ALA A 50 9.32 12.54 3.71
N GLU A 51 9.73 13.44 4.59
CA GLU A 51 11.15 13.77 4.77
C GLU A 51 11.96 12.52 5.18
N ASN A 52 13.19 12.37 4.65
CA ASN A 52 14.07 11.21 4.88
C ASN A 52 13.51 9.85 4.41
N ARG A 53 12.37 9.84 3.70
CA ARG A 53 11.82 8.66 3.02
C ARG A 53 11.63 7.42 3.92
N PRO A 54 11.10 7.56 5.16
CA PRO A 54 10.88 6.44 6.07
C PRO A 54 9.88 5.44 5.49
N TRP A 55 9.94 4.20 5.96
CA TRP A 55 9.06 3.11 5.50
C TRP A 55 7.57 3.41 5.73
N TRP A 56 7.25 4.11 6.82
CA TRP A 56 5.86 4.37 7.20
C TRP A 56 5.16 5.33 6.23
N GLU A 57 5.89 6.06 5.38
CA GLU A 57 5.28 6.97 4.40
C GLU A 57 4.32 6.24 3.46
N ARG A 58 4.56 4.95 3.22
CA ARG A 58 3.67 4.09 2.41
C ARG A 58 2.27 3.95 2.95
N TYR A 59 2.10 4.14 4.26
CA TYR A 59 0.83 4.07 4.98
C TYR A 59 0.19 5.45 5.13
N GLN A 60 0.50 6.39 4.24
CA GLN A 60 -0.12 7.71 4.16
C GLN A 60 -0.65 7.94 2.73
N PRO A 61 -1.77 7.29 2.35
CA PRO A 61 -2.30 7.38 0.99
C PRO A 61 -2.59 8.82 0.56
N ILE A 62 -2.29 9.13 -0.70
CA ILE A 62 -2.63 10.40 -1.36
C ILE A 62 -3.60 10.17 -2.50
N SER A 63 -3.44 9.07 -3.24
CA SER A 63 -4.41 8.61 -4.22
C SER A 63 -4.36 7.10 -4.42
N PHE A 64 -5.23 6.59 -5.29
CA PHE A 64 -5.24 5.17 -5.67
C PHE A 64 -4.51 4.87 -6.99
N LYS A 65 -3.77 5.84 -7.54
CA LYS A 65 -2.88 5.60 -8.68
C LYS A 65 -1.81 4.60 -8.30
N ILE A 66 -1.48 3.64 -9.16
CA ILE A 66 -0.37 2.70 -8.94
C ILE A 66 0.92 3.36 -9.43
N ASN A 67 1.57 4.09 -8.53
CA ASN A 67 2.89 4.67 -8.75
C ASN A 67 3.52 4.96 -7.38
N SER A 68 4.54 4.19 -7.05
CA SER A 68 5.17 4.18 -5.74
C SER A 68 6.69 4.09 -5.89
N ARG A 69 7.43 4.13 -4.78
CA ARG A 69 8.87 3.85 -4.77
C ARG A 69 9.22 2.44 -5.27
N SER A 70 8.27 1.49 -5.24
CA SER A 70 8.48 0.14 -5.79
C SER A 70 8.39 0.08 -7.32
N GLY A 71 7.76 1.08 -7.96
CA GLY A 71 7.56 1.17 -9.40
C GLY A 71 6.19 1.72 -9.79
N ASP A 72 5.96 1.80 -11.10
CA ASP A 72 4.70 2.22 -11.72
C ASP A 72 3.74 1.04 -12.00
N GLU A 73 2.56 1.35 -12.54
CA GLU A 73 1.53 0.37 -12.90
C GLU A 73 2.00 -0.67 -13.93
N GLN A 74 2.85 -0.27 -14.88
CA GLN A 74 3.36 -1.17 -15.91
C GLN A 74 4.34 -2.18 -15.30
N GLN A 75 5.22 -1.72 -14.41
CA GLN A 75 6.14 -2.58 -13.66
C GLN A 75 5.39 -3.50 -12.71
N PHE A 76 4.33 -3.01 -12.05
CA PHE A 76 3.48 -3.84 -11.20
C PHE A 76 2.76 -4.94 -12.01
N SER A 77 2.21 -4.60 -13.17
CA SER A 77 1.58 -5.54 -14.09
C SER A 77 2.55 -6.62 -14.57
N ASP A 78 3.78 -6.25 -14.91
CA ASP A 78 4.83 -7.19 -15.32
C ASP A 78 5.17 -8.17 -14.18
N MET A 79 5.41 -7.65 -12.97
CA MET A 79 5.69 -8.49 -11.80
C MET A 79 4.56 -9.48 -11.53
N ILE A 80 3.29 -9.05 -11.59
CA ILE A 80 2.14 -9.95 -11.42
C ILE A 80 2.18 -11.08 -12.45
N LYS A 81 2.35 -10.74 -13.74
CA LYS A 81 2.37 -11.74 -14.83
C LYS A 81 3.48 -12.76 -14.63
N ARG A 82 4.67 -12.32 -14.23
CA ARG A 82 5.84 -13.17 -14.02
C ARG A 82 5.69 -14.07 -12.80
N CYS A 83 5.27 -13.53 -11.65
CA CYS A 83 4.99 -14.32 -10.45
C CYS A 83 3.90 -15.37 -10.69
N LEU A 84 2.79 -14.99 -11.34
CA LEU A 84 1.70 -15.92 -11.63
C LEU A 84 2.12 -17.05 -12.57
N ARG A 85 2.98 -16.78 -13.57
CA ARG A 85 3.50 -17.80 -14.50
C ARG A 85 4.26 -18.92 -13.77
N VAL A 86 4.92 -18.58 -12.67
CA VAL A 86 5.67 -19.53 -11.82
C VAL A 86 4.89 -19.95 -10.58
N GLY A 87 3.56 -19.76 -10.57
CA GLY A 87 2.65 -20.25 -9.54
C GLY A 87 2.68 -19.50 -8.20
N VAL A 88 3.28 -18.30 -8.17
CA VAL A 88 3.36 -17.44 -6.96
C VAL A 88 2.26 -16.38 -7.05
N ARG A 89 1.34 -16.36 -6.06
CA ARG A 89 0.29 -15.34 -5.95
C ARG A 89 0.84 -14.02 -5.41
N VAL A 90 0.19 -12.91 -5.75
CA VAL A 90 0.53 -11.57 -5.24
C VAL A 90 -0.61 -11.09 -4.36
N TYR A 91 -0.28 -10.67 -3.13
CA TYR A 91 -1.19 -10.07 -2.17
C TYR A 91 -0.79 -8.63 -1.94
N VAL A 92 -1.73 -7.70 -2.13
CA VAL A 92 -1.48 -6.27 -1.98
C VAL A 92 -1.79 -5.86 -0.55
N ASP A 93 -0.88 -5.10 0.07
CA ASP A 93 -1.18 -4.33 1.28
C ASP A 93 -2.07 -3.14 0.91
N VAL A 94 -3.33 -3.19 1.33
CA VAL A 94 -4.39 -2.23 0.95
C VAL A 94 -4.69 -1.30 2.13
N VAL A 95 -4.25 -0.05 2.02
CA VAL A 95 -4.49 1.00 3.02
C VAL A 95 -5.71 1.84 2.60
N VAL A 96 -6.87 1.52 3.18
CA VAL A 96 -8.16 2.17 2.84
C VAL A 96 -8.90 2.76 4.04
N ASN A 97 -8.34 2.63 5.24
CA ASN A 97 -8.94 3.17 6.45
C ASN A 97 -8.80 4.70 6.54
N HIS A 98 -7.69 5.25 6.03
CA HIS A 98 -7.32 6.65 6.16
C HIS A 98 -6.56 7.13 4.93
N MET A 99 -6.40 8.45 4.82
CA MET A 99 -5.45 9.11 3.92
C MET A 99 -4.29 9.68 4.75
N ALA A 100 -3.38 10.44 4.14
CA ALA A 100 -2.33 11.11 4.90
C ALA A 100 -2.88 11.98 6.06
N ALA A 101 -2.15 12.09 7.16
CA ALA A 101 -2.57 12.86 8.32
C ALA A 101 -2.01 14.31 8.27
N PRO A 102 -2.67 15.26 8.95
CA PRO A 102 -2.07 16.55 9.27
C PRO A 102 -0.73 16.35 10.01
N GLY A 103 0.25 17.21 9.77
CA GLY A 103 1.60 17.10 10.38
C GLY A 103 2.68 16.54 9.45
N ALA A 104 2.33 16.17 8.22
CA ALA A 104 3.28 15.99 7.14
C ALA A 104 4.07 17.30 6.90
N THR A 105 5.37 17.29 7.19
CA THR A 105 6.28 18.34 6.75
C THR A 105 6.52 18.18 5.24
N SER A 106 6.65 19.31 4.56
CA SER A 106 6.85 19.43 3.09
C SER A 106 7.75 18.32 2.50
N PRO A 107 7.42 17.77 1.31
CA PRO A 107 6.46 18.32 0.36
C PRO A 107 5.05 17.70 0.47
N LEU A 108 4.03 18.55 0.32
CA LEU A 108 2.61 18.17 0.24
C LEU A 108 2.28 17.59 -1.15
N ARG A 109 2.94 16.49 -1.50
CA ARG A 109 2.75 15.78 -2.76
C ARG A 109 2.96 14.29 -2.62
N GLY A 110 2.22 13.53 -3.41
CA GLY A 110 2.35 12.10 -3.51
C GLY A 110 3.52 11.66 -4.39
N THR A 111 3.85 10.38 -4.30
CA THR A 111 4.89 9.72 -5.12
C THR A 111 4.61 9.76 -6.62
N ALA A 112 3.35 9.91 -7.03
CA ALA A 112 2.95 10.10 -8.43
C ALA A 112 2.79 11.60 -8.80
N GLY A 113 3.19 12.52 -7.91
CA GLY A 113 3.14 13.96 -8.12
C GLY A 113 1.79 14.61 -7.81
N SER A 114 0.79 13.88 -7.32
CA SER A 114 -0.50 14.47 -6.95
C SER A 114 -0.34 15.44 -5.79
N ALA A 115 -0.95 16.63 -5.90
CA ALA A 115 -1.02 17.57 -4.79
C ALA A 115 -1.96 17.05 -3.68
N CYS A 116 -1.73 17.50 -2.45
CA CYS A 116 -2.62 17.24 -1.32
C CYS A 116 -2.58 18.40 -0.30
N ASP A 117 -3.63 18.50 0.51
CA ASP A 117 -3.62 19.27 1.75
C ASP A 117 -4.21 18.41 2.88
N PRO A 118 -3.38 17.63 3.59
CA PRO A 118 -3.85 16.77 4.67
C PRO A 118 -4.50 17.54 5.83
N ALA A 119 -4.09 18.79 6.07
CA ALA A 119 -4.67 19.62 7.12
C ALA A 119 -6.11 20.04 6.78
N ALA A 120 -6.36 20.38 5.51
CA ALA A 120 -7.71 20.66 4.99
C ALA A 120 -8.51 19.39 4.64
N ARG A 121 -7.86 18.21 4.66
CA ARG A 121 -8.39 16.92 4.17
C ARG A 121 -8.73 16.93 2.68
N GLU A 122 -7.88 17.57 1.87
CA GLU A 122 -8.03 17.62 0.42
C GLU A 122 -7.07 16.66 -0.28
N TYR A 123 -7.64 15.77 -1.10
CA TYR A 123 -6.92 14.79 -1.92
C TYR A 123 -7.47 14.81 -3.35
N PRO A 124 -7.16 15.86 -4.15
CA PRO A 124 -7.80 16.11 -5.43
C PRO A 124 -7.63 15.00 -6.48
N ALA A 125 -6.58 14.17 -6.35
CA ALA A 125 -6.37 13.06 -7.26
C ALA A 125 -7.34 11.89 -7.04
N VAL A 126 -8.09 11.85 -5.94
CA VAL A 126 -9.07 10.79 -5.66
C VAL A 126 -10.47 11.03 -6.21
N PRO A 127 -11.22 12.13 -6.01
CA PRO A 127 -11.02 13.45 -5.41
C PRO A 127 -11.72 13.64 -4.05
N PHE A 128 -11.05 13.30 -2.95
CA PHE A 128 -11.64 13.49 -1.61
C PHE A 128 -11.45 14.92 -1.07
N ASN A 129 -12.40 15.31 -0.24
CA ASN A 129 -12.41 16.55 0.52
C ASN A 129 -12.95 16.26 1.94
N ARG A 130 -13.00 17.28 2.80
CA ARG A 130 -13.48 17.19 4.20
C ARG A 130 -14.77 16.39 4.41
N SER A 131 -15.75 16.46 3.51
CA SER A 131 -17.04 15.78 3.67
C SER A 131 -16.97 14.26 3.51
N HIS A 132 -15.87 13.73 2.99
CA HIS A 132 -15.65 12.29 2.80
C HIS A 132 -15.03 11.59 4.01
N PHE A 133 -14.77 12.33 5.09
CA PHE A 133 -14.12 11.81 6.29
C PHE A 133 -15.00 12.03 7.51
N HIS A 134 -14.82 11.18 8.53
CA HIS A 134 -15.48 11.35 9.84
C HIS A 134 -15.08 12.66 10.53
N ALA A 135 -15.87 13.09 11.52
CA ALA A 135 -15.53 14.23 12.36
C ALA A 135 -14.16 14.04 13.05
N ASP A 136 -13.48 15.15 13.38
CA ASP A 136 -12.18 15.10 14.05
C ASP A 136 -12.34 14.52 15.46
N CYS A 137 -11.69 13.39 15.71
CA CYS A 137 -11.48 12.81 17.04
C CYS A 137 -10.27 11.89 17.00
N MET A 138 -9.71 11.57 18.17
CA MET A 138 -8.58 10.64 18.32
C MET A 138 -9.04 9.31 18.89
N ILE A 139 -8.43 8.22 18.42
CA ILE A 139 -8.58 6.90 19.06
C ILE A 139 -7.92 6.99 20.44
N THR A 140 -8.72 6.81 21.49
CA THR A 140 -8.27 6.91 22.89
C THR A 140 -8.83 5.79 23.77
N ASN A 141 -9.83 5.05 23.30
CA ASN A 141 -10.48 3.99 24.06
C ASN A 141 -10.73 2.75 23.20
N TYR A 142 -9.83 1.76 23.30
CA TYR A 142 -9.95 0.49 22.59
C TYR A 142 -11.12 -0.40 23.04
N ASN A 143 -11.79 -0.06 24.15
CA ASN A 143 -13.03 -0.72 24.58
C ASN A 143 -14.30 -0.10 23.96
N ASN A 144 -14.17 1.00 23.19
CA ASN A 144 -15.27 1.63 22.50
C ASN A 144 -15.11 1.45 20.98
N ALA A 145 -15.93 0.58 20.39
CA ALA A 145 -15.86 0.25 18.96
C ALA A 145 -16.06 1.47 18.04
N THR A 146 -16.93 2.40 18.39
CA THR A 146 -17.15 3.64 17.61
C THR A 146 -15.92 4.52 17.66
N ASN A 147 -15.31 4.71 18.83
CA ASN A 147 -14.05 5.47 18.93
C ASN A 147 -12.93 4.84 18.10
N VAL A 148 -12.79 3.50 18.13
CA VAL A 148 -11.76 2.78 17.37
C VAL A 148 -11.95 2.88 15.85
N ARG A 149 -13.20 2.87 15.37
CA ARG A 149 -13.50 2.81 13.94
C ARG A 149 -13.64 4.20 13.30
N ASP A 150 -14.14 5.17 14.06
CA ASP A 150 -14.54 6.45 13.47
C ASP A 150 -13.49 7.56 13.70
N CYS A 151 -12.60 7.41 14.68
CA CYS A 151 -11.59 8.40 15.01
C CYS A 151 -10.23 8.13 14.32
N ALA A 152 -9.39 9.16 14.27
CA ALA A 152 -8.06 9.10 13.68
C ALA A 152 -7.05 8.43 14.62
N LEU A 153 -6.12 7.69 14.01
CA LEU A 153 -4.94 7.10 14.64
C LEU A 153 -3.89 8.17 14.96
#